data_AF-A0A963LKZ5-F1
#
_entry.id   AF-A0A963LKZ5-F1
#
_cell.length_a   1.000
_cell.length_b   1.000
_cell.length_c   1.000
_cell.angle_alpha   90.00
_cell.angle_beta   90.00
_cell.angle_gamma   90.00
#
_symmetry.space_group_name_H-M   'P 1'
#
loop_
_entity.id
_entity.type
_entity.pdbx_description
1 polymer ?
#
loop_
_entity_poly.entity_id
_entity_poly.type
_entity_poly.pdbx_seq_one_letter_code
_entity_poly.pdbx_strand_id
1 'polypeptide(L)'
;RANRHRRVEEQHRILARKLRGHDAYYGITHNGESLAKLRHEVKRAWRFWLNRRSQRAPMTWKRFVLLLERYPLPAARVVHSAFRAAKP
;
A
#
# COMPACT_ATOMS: atom_id res chain seq x y z
N ARG A 1 9.04 5.25 13.99
CA ARG A 1 8.40 6.43 14.66
C ARG A 1 8.61 7.75 13.89
N ALA A 2 9.71 7.95 13.18
CA ALA A 2 10.14 9.23 12.57
C ALA A 2 9.23 9.86 11.49
N ASN A 3 8.28 9.14 10.89
CA ASN A 3 7.53 9.63 9.72
C ASN A 3 6.12 10.20 10.04
N ARG A 4 5.75 10.34 11.31
CA ARG A 4 4.39 10.77 11.71
C ARG A 4 4.09 12.22 11.34
N HIS A 5 5.11 13.05 11.18
CA HIS A 5 5.00 14.48 10.90
C HIS A 5 4.86 14.79 9.40
N ARG A 6 5.28 13.86 8.53
CA ARG A 6 5.24 14.01 7.06
C ARG A 6 3.82 14.25 6.57
N ARG A 7 3.64 15.06 5.54
CA ARG A 7 2.31 15.32 4.93
C ARG A 7 1.71 14.02 4.41
N VAL A 8 0.38 13.92 4.36
CA VAL A 8 -0.32 12.69 3.94
C VAL A 8 0.07 12.27 2.53
N GLU A 9 0.20 13.25 1.62
CA GLU A 9 0.69 13.04 0.26
C GLU A 9 2.09 12.41 0.23
N GLU A 10 3.01 12.88 1.06
CA GLU A 10 4.36 12.35 1.12
C GLU A 10 4.38 10.91 1.65
N GLN A 11 3.58 10.63 2.70
CA GLN A 11 3.39 9.28 3.21
C GLN A 11 2.86 8.35 2.11
N HIS A 12 1.84 8.82 1.36
CA HIS A 12 1.28 8.09 0.22
C HIS A 12 2.33 7.79 -0.85
N ARG A 13 3.12 8.79 -1.28
CA ARG A 13 4.18 8.59 -2.30
C ARG A 13 5.20 7.54 -1.87
N ILE A 14 5.61 7.56 -0.60
CA ILE A 14 6.55 6.58 -0.05
C ILE A 14 5.93 5.18 -0.02
N LEU A 15 4.70 5.05 0.48
CA LEU A 15 4.00 3.76 0.53
C LEU A 15 3.79 3.18 -0.87
N ALA A 16 3.35 4.00 -1.82
CA ALA A 16 3.16 3.60 -3.20
C ALA A 16 4.47 3.14 -3.85
N ARG A 17 5.58 3.84 -3.61
CA ARG A 17 6.91 3.42 -4.11
C ARG A 17 7.33 2.08 -3.52
N LYS A 18 7.14 1.87 -2.22
CA LYS A 18 7.47 0.59 -1.56
C LYS A 18 6.63 -0.57 -2.09
N LEU A 19 5.32 -0.38 -2.25
CA LEU A 19 4.43 -1.39 -2.81
C LEU A 19 4.81 -1.76 -4.25
N ARG A 20 5.12 -0.78 -5.09
CA ARG A 20 5.59 -1.04 -6.47
C ARG A 20 6.91 -1.81 -6.49
N GLY A 21 7.87 -1.45 -5.63
CA GLY A 21 9.14 -2.19 -5.52
C GLY A 21 8.94 -3.62 -5.04
N HIS A 22 8.05 -3.82 -4.06
CA HIS A 22 7.71 -5.15 -3.56
C HIS A 22 7.06 -6.01 -4.64
N ASP A 23 6.08 -5.48 -5.37
CA ASP A 23 5.44 -6.18 -6.50
C ASP A 23 6.44 -6.51 -7.62
N ALA A 24 7.41 -5.63 -7.88
CA ALA A 24 8.44 -5.91 -8.89
C ALA A 24 9.35 -7.09 -8.48
N TYR A 25 9.61 -7.27 -7.18
CA TYR A 25 10.45 -8.35 -6.68
C TYR A 25 9.67 -9.66 -6.46
N TYR A 26 8.47 -9.57 -5.89
CA TYR A 26 7.68 -10.72 -5.45
C TYR A 26 6.46 -11.02 -6.35
N GLY A 27 6.29 -10.27 -7.44
CA GLY A 27 5.14 -10.37 -8.35
C GLY A 27 5.14 -11.62 -9.22
N ILE A 28 5.43 -12.81 -8.69
CA ILE A 28 5.38 -14.09 -9.42
C ILE A 28 3.95 -14.64 -9.50
N THR A 29 3.67 -15.48 -10.51
CA THR A 29 2.39 -16.19 -10.63
C THR A 29 2.16 -17.04 -9.39
N HIS A 30 0.93 -17.08 -8.88
CA HIS A 30 0.51 -17.68 -7.60
C HIS A 30 0.84 -16.90 -6.32
N ASN A 31 1.52 -15.75 -6.39
CA ASN A 31 1.74 -14.91 -5.19
C ASN A 31 0.68 -13.81 -4.98
N GLY A 32 -0.44 -13.87 -5.72
CA GLY A 32 -1.48 -12.82 -5.68
C GLY A 32 -2.08 -12.61 -4.29
N GLU A 33 -2.30 -13.69 -3.53
CA GLU A 33 -2.87 -13.62 -2.19
C GLU A 33 -1.95 -12.88 -1.21
N SER A 34 -0.66 -13.22 -1.18
CA SER A 34 0.31 -12.52 -0.33
C SER A 34 0.43 -11.04 -0.68
N LEU A 35 0.39 -10.70 -1.99
CA LEU A 35 0.40 -9.31 -2.45
C LEU A 35 -0.85 -8.53 -2.03
N ALA A 36 -2.01 -9.19 -1.98
CA ALA A 36 -3.25 -8.61 -1.48
C ALA A 36 -3.20 -8.44 0.05
N LYS A 37 -2.72 -9.45 0.78
CA LYS A 37 -2.54 -9.42 2.23
C LYS A 37 -1.59 -8.29 2.66
N LEU A 38 -0.49 -8.10 1.95
CA LEU A 38 0.43 -6.98 2.21
C LEU A 38 -0.29 -5.63 2.13
N ARG A 39 -1.13 -5.42 1.10
CA ARG A 39 -1.88 -4.16 0.94
C ARG A 39 -2.90 -3.96 2.05
N HIS A 40 -3.54 -5.02 2.49
CA HIS A 40 -4.45 -4.98 3.62
C HIS A 40 -3.73 -4.50 4.88
N GLU A 41 -2.57 -5.09 5.19
CA GLU A 41 -1.77 -4.71 6.36
C GLU A 41 -1.20 -3.30 6.24
N VAL A 42 -0.72 -2.89 5.05
CA VAL A 42 -0.26 -1.51 4.81
C VAL A 42 -1.38 -0.50 5.04
N LYS A 43 -2.61 -0.77 4.56
CA LYS A 43 -3.78 0.09 4.81
C LYS A 43 -4.08 0.20 6.30
N ARG A 44 -4.11 -0.93 7.02
CA ARG A 44 -4.37 -0.96 8.48
C ARG A 44 -3.30 -0.18 9.26
N ALA A 45 -2.03 -0.42 8.95
CA ALA A 45 -0.91 0.27 9.58
C ALA A 45 -0.95 1.77 9.30
N TRP A 46 -1.25 2.19 8.07
CA TRP A 46 -1.33 3.60 7.72
C TRP A 46 -2.46 4.31 8.46
N ARG A 47 -3.66 3.72 8.48
CA ARG A 47 -4.80 4.23 9.27
C ARG A 47 -4.44 4.37 10.75
N PHE A 48 -3.83 3.34 11.33
CA PHE A 48 -3.42 3.35 12.74
C PHE A 48 -2.48 4.51 13.05
N TRP A 49 -1.48 4.76 12.20
CA TRP A 49 -0.54 5.86 12.40
C TRP A 49 -1.17 7.23 12.16
N LEU A 50 -2.08 7.37 11.18
CA LEU A 50 -2.84 8.60 10.97
C LEU A 50 -3.76 8.91 12.15
N ASN A 51 -4.42 7.90 12.72
CA ASN A 51 -5.24 8.06 13.92
C ASN A 51 -4.42 8.58 15.11
N ARG A 52 -3.20 8.07 15.28
CA ARG A 52 -2.28 8.50 16.34
C ARG A 52 -1.64 9.88 16.10
N ARG A 53 -1.74 10.42 14.89
CA ARG A 53 -1.19 11.75 14.55
C ARG A 53 -2.12 12.88 14.98
N SER A 54 -3.43 12.66 14.91
CA SER A 54 -4.44 13.67 15.21
C SER A 54 -5.09 13.38 16.56
N GLN A 55 -4.74 14.15 17.59
CA GLN A 55 -5.46 14.08 18.87
C GLN A 55 -6.82 14.80 18.83
N ARG A 56 -7.04 15.70 17.87
CA ARG A 56 -8.27 16.52 17.77
C ARG A 56 -9.43 15.83 17.05
N ALA A 57 -9.13 14.96 16.08
CA ALA A 57 -10.17 14.30 15.30
C ALA A 57 -9.74 12.87 14.93
N PRO A 58 -10.51 11.84 15.29
CA PRO A 58 -10.15 10.46 15.03
C PRO A 58 -10.20 10.13 13.53
N MET A 59 -9.32 9.23 13.12
CA MET A 59 -9.30 8.63 11.78
C MET A 59 -10.22 7.39 11.76
N THR A 60 -11.51 7.64 11.60
CA THR A 60 -12.51 6.58 11.39
C THR A 60 -12.26 5.85 10.07
N TRP A 61 -12.78 4.63 9.93
CA TRP A 61 -12.71 3.90 8.66
C TRP A 61 -13.36 4.68 7.52
N LYS A 62 -14.51 5.32 7.75
CA LYS A 62 -15.18 6.17 6.74
C LYS A 62 -14.27 7.29 6.22
N ARG A 63 -13.59 8.02 7.11
CA ARG A 63 -12.63 9.07 6.73
C ARG A 63 -11.42 8.48 6.00
N PHE A 64 -10.97 7.30 6.41
CA PHE A 64 -9.86 6.63 5.76
C PHE A 64 -10.21 6.13 4.35
N VAL A 65 -11.44 5.67 4.11
CA VAL A 65 -11.91 5.30 2.75
C VAL A 65 -11.88 6.52 1.83
N LEU A 66 -12.43 7.66 2.26
CA LEU A 66 -12.34 8.91 1.50
C LEU A 66 -10.90 9.35 1.25
N LEU A 67 -10.01 9.10 2.20
CA LEU A 67 -8.58 9.35 2.02
C LEU A 67 -7.98 8.45 0.93
N LEU A 68 -8.36 7.17 0.89
CA LEU A 68 -7.89 6.23 -0.12
C LEU A 68 -8.45 6.54 -1.52
N GLU A 69 -9.64 7.14 -1.63
CA GLU A 69 -10.17 7.64 -2.90
C GLU A 69 -9.28 8.77 -3.45
N ARG A 70 -8.86 9.69 -2.58
CA ARG A 70 -7.94 10.78 -2.96
C ARG A 70 -6.50 10.31 -3.16
N TYR A 71 -6.06 9.33 -2.39
CA TYR A 71 -4.69 8.82 -2.37
C TYR A 71 -4.69 7.28 -2.53
N PRO A 72 -5.02 6.77 -3.73
CA PRO A 72 -5.15 5.34 -3.95
C PRO A 72 -3.78 4.66 -3.87
N LEU A 73 -3.69 3.57 -3.12
CA LEU A 73 -2.49 2.73 -3.10
C LEU A 73 -2.45 1.86 -4.37
N PRO A 74 -1.25 1.56 -4.92
CA PRO A 74 -1.12 0.72 -6.10
C PRO A 74 -1.82 -0.63 -5.93
N ALA A 75 -2.57 -1.08 -6.94
CA ALA A 75 -3.15 -2.41 -7.00
C ALA A 75 -2.06 -3.50 -7.05
N ALA A 76 -2.41 -4.72 -6.66
CA ALA A 76 -1.49 -5.86 -6.72
C ALA A 76 -1.20 -6.19 -8.18
N ARG A 77 0.07 -6.06 -8.57
CA ARG A 77 0.52 -6.42 -9.91
C ARG A 77 1.36 -7.68 -9.84
N VAL A 78 0.91 -8.72 -10.51
CA VAL A 78 1.75 -9.88 -10.85
C VAL A 78 2.60 -9.45 -12.05
N VAL A 79 3.92 -9.40 -11.87
CA VAL A 79 4.89 -8.89 -12.84
C VAL A 79 5.57 -10.03 -13.62
N HIS A 80 5.80 -11.17 -12.97
CA HIS A 80 6.44 -12.34 -13.49
C HIS A 80 5.40 -13.46 -13.70
N SER A 81 5.07 -13.72 -14.96
CA SER A 81 4.35 -14.94 -15.31
C SER A 81 5.34 -16.11 -15.28
N ALA A 82 5.11 -17.15 -14.47
CA ALA A 82 5.86 -18.41 -14.55
C ALA A 82 5.62 -19.12 -15.90
N PHE A 83 4.55 -18.72 -16.62
CA PHE A 83 4.21 -19.17 -17.97
C PHE A 83 4.68 -18.23 -19.07
N ARG A 84 5.55 -17.24 -18.77
CA ARG A 84 6.18 -16.45 -19.83
C ARG A 84 7.18 -17.37 -20.53
N ALA A 85 6.70 -18.05 -21.58
CA ALA A 85 7.49 -18.92 -22.43
C ALA A 85 8.84 -18.24 -22.72
N ALA A 86 9.92 -18.98 -22.53
CA ALA A 86 11.21 -18.62 -23.09
C ALA A 86 10.95 -18.27 -24.55
N LYS A 87 11.31 -17.04 -24.96
CA LYS A 87 11.32 -16.72 -26.38
C LYS A 87 12.25 -17.73 -27.06
N PRO A 88 11.84 -18.32 -28.21
CA PRO A 88 12.71 -19.19 -28.98
C PRO A 88 14.00 -18.47 -29.40
#